data_AF-A0A4R5DV65-F1
#
_entry.id   AF-A0A4R5DV65-F1
#
_cell.length_a   1.000
_cell.length_b   1.000
_cell.length_c   1.000
_cell.angle_alpha   90.00
_cell.angle_beta   90.00
_cell.angle_gamma   90.00
#
_symmetry.space_group_name_H-M   'P 1'
#
loop_
_entity.id
_entity.type
_entity.pdbx_description
1 polymer ?
#
loop_
_entity_poly.entity_id
_entity_poly.type
_entity_poly.pdbx_seq_one_letter_code
_entity_poly.pdbx_strand_id
1 'polypeptide(L)'
;MKNGRAYVGSHCKPVFNKNYWGGGDNIKKAIKIYGRDNFKRKVLYWADTYEELLLKETHYITMLFDKIGAQAYNIARDAVAAMRGRKHSESTKLLYSQTRMGENNSMFGVSMSGAKNGMYGKNHTEKTKKIISEKLSLNRGEDHGNYGKVRSKYTINKISSSKKGKITPQSPDDTFNVIHSEKRMFYIDCPSYIQNIISSYRAGVWQKQKTVISNINRVCEYFDCHQFYDTLLEMYAPNKDYYKNTVGCQT
;
A
#
# COMPACT_ATOMS: atom_id res chain seq x y z
N MET A 1 -0.41 41.85 -38.54
CA MET A 1 -0.07 41.30 -37.21
C MET A 1 0.68 42.40 -36.47
N LYS A 2 0.28 42.77 -35.24
CA LYS A 2 0.83 43.95 -34.57
C LYS A 2 2.25 43.75 -34.01
N ASN A 3 2.72 42.51 -33.82
CA ASN A 3 3.98 42.23 -33.13
C ASN A 3 4.84 41.11 -33.73
N GLY A 4 4.52 40.60 -34.92
CA GLY A 4 5.32 39.56 -35.62
C GLY A 4 5.36 38.17 -34.95
N ARG A 5 4.77 38.01 -33.76
CA ARG A 5 4.77 36.76 -32.99
C ARG A 5 3.76 35.76 -33.55
N ALA A 6 4.08 34.48 -33.45
CA ALA A 6 3.21 33.40 -33.92
C ALA A 6 3.28 32.16 -33.02
N TYR A 7 2.28 31.29 -33.20
CA TYR A 7 2.10 30.06 -32.46
C TYR A 7 1.73 28.94 -33.43
N VAL A 8 2.33 27.76 -33.25
CA VAL A 8 1.95 26.53 -33.93
C VAL A 8 1.46 25.54 -32.88
N GLY A 9 0.37 24.85 -33.16
CA GLY A 9 -0.13 23.79 -32.31
C GLY A 9 -1.09 22.87 -33.05
N SER A 10 -1.34 21.69 -32.50
CA SER A 10 -2.28 20.71 -33.07
C SER A 10 -3.65 20.70 -32.37
N HIS A 11 -4.64 20.10 -33.04
CA HIS A 11 -5.96 19.82 -32.48
C HIS A 11 -6.52 18.53 -33.08
N CYS A 12 -6.80 17.53 -32.23
CA CYS A 12 -7.33 16.24 -32.66
C CYS A 12 -8.87 16.31 -32.80
N LYS A 13 -9.34 16.98 -33.85
CA LYS A 13 -10.75 16.98 -34.27
C LYS A 13 -10.85 16.86 -35.79
N PRO A 14 -11.84 16.13 -36.32
CA PRO A 14 -12.00 15.94 -37.77
C PRO A 14 -12.46 17.21 -38.49
N VAL A 15 -12.93 18.22 -37.75
CA VAL A 15 -13.44 19.48 -38.30
C VAL A 15 -12.72 20.65 -37.65
N PHE A 16 -12.47 21.69 -38.46
CA PHE A 16 -11.84 22.91 -37.98
C PHE A 16 -12.74 23.64 -36.98
N ASN A 17 -12.34 23.64 -35.71
CA ASN A 17 -13.05 24.36 -34.66
C ASN A 17 -12.64 25.84 -34.65
N LYS A 18 -13.53 26.72 -35.12
CA LYS A 18 -13.32 28.18 -35.12
C LYS A 18 -13.12 28.77 -33.72
N ASN A 19 -13.55 28.10 -32.65
CA ASN A 19 -13.41 28.58 -31.27
C ASN A 19 -12.11 28.12 -30.58
N TYR A 20 -11.35 27.19 -31.18
CA TYR A 20 -10.11 26.68 -30.59
C TYR A 20 -8.87 27.50 -30.98
N TRP A 21 -8.22 28.12 -29.99
CA TRP A 21 -7.09 29.04 -30.23
C TRP A 21 -5.71 28.48 -29.83
N GLY A 22 -5.62 27.17 -29.63
CA GLY A 22 -4.38 26.49 -29.26
C GLY A 22 -4.30 26.08 -27.80
N GLY A 23 -3.43 25.10 -27.53
CA GLY A 23 -3.24 24.52 -26.20
C GLY A 23 -2.22 25.25 -25.33
N GLY A 24 -1.28 25.98 -25.94
CA GLY A 24 -0.14 26.59 -25.24
C GLY A 24 -0.51 27.72 -24.28
N ASP A 25 0.19 27.80 -23.15
CA ASP A 25 -0.09 28.80 -22.12
C ASP A 25 0.22 30.23 -22.55
N ASN A 26 1.34 30.43 -23.26
CA ASN A 26 1.76 31.76 -23.71
C ASN A 26 0.78 32.37 -24.71
N ILE A 27 0.26 31.58 -25.66
CA ILE A 27 -0.73 32.06 -26.63
C ILE A 27 -2.07 32.35 -25.96
N LYS A 28 -2.52 31.51 -25.02
CA LYS A 28 -3.74 31.76 -24.23
C LYS A 28 -3.64 33.07 -23.44
N LYS A 29 -2.51 33.31 -22.77
CA LYS A 29 -2.24 34.57 -22.06
C LYS A 29 -2.23 35.77 -23.00
N ALA A 30 -1.57 35.65 -24.15
CA ALA A 30 -1.52 36.72 -25.15
C ALA A 30 -2.92 37.06 -25.69
N ILE A 31 -3.73 36.05 -26.02
CA ILE A 31 -5.11 36.26 -26.48
C ILE A 31 -5.97 36.90 -25.39
N LYS A 32 -5.77 36.56 -24.12
CA LYS A 32 -6.48 37.19 -23.00
C LYS A 32 -6.14 38.68 -22.89
N ILE A 33 -4.87 39.05 -23.08
CA ILE A 33 -4.40 40.43 -22.94
C ILE A 33 -4.77 41.28 -24.16
N TYR A 34 -4.51 40.77 -25.36
CA TYR A 34 -4.64 41.54 -26.60
C TYR A 34 -5.98 41.33 -27.30
N GLY A 35 -6.80 40.37 -26.87
CA GLY A 35 -8.07 40.05 -27.54
C GLY A 35 -7.89 39.24 -28.82
N ARG A 36 -8.95 38.50 -29.22
CA ARG A 36 -8.92 37.57 -30.36
C ARG A 36 -8.77 38.27 -31.71
N ASP A 37 -9.31 39.47 -31.86
CA ASP A 37 -9.32 40.22 -33.13
C ASP A 37 -7.91 40.65 -33.58
N ASN A 38 -6.94 40.65 -32.65
CA ASN A 38 -5.54 40.94 -32.96
C ASN A 38 -4.76 39.70 -33.47
N PHE A 39 -5.40 38.53 -33.53
CA PHE A 39 -4.80 37.29 -34.02
C PHE A 39 -5.49 36.81 -35.30
N LYS A 40 -4.67 36.28 -36.23
CA LYS A 40 -5.15 35.56 -37.40
C LYS A 40 -4.70 34.11 -37.30
N ARG A 41 -5.53 33.19 -37.78
CA ARG A 41 -5.27 31.75 -37.73
C ARG A 41 -5.49 31.14 -39.12
N LYS A 42 -4.65 30.17 -39.47
CA LYS A 42 -4.68 29.44 -40.73
C LYS A 42 -4.39 27.96 -40.43
N VAL A 43 -5.12 27.05 -41.10
CA VAL A 43 -4.79 25.63 -41.08
C VAL A 43 -3.54 25.41 -41.94
N LEU A 44 -2.51 24.79 -41.37
CA LEU A 44 -1.26 24.51 -42.08
C LEU A 44 -1.27 23.14 -42.76
N TYR A 45 -1.84 22.14 -42.11
CA TYR A 45 -1.83 20.74 -42.55
C TYR A 45 -2.98 19.96 -41.90
N TRP A 46 -3.55 19.00 -42.64
CA TRP A 46 -4.48 17.98 -42.13
C TRP A 46 -3.73 16.65 -42.10
N ALA A 47 -3.70 15.99 -40.95
CA ALA A 47 -3.04 14.70 -40.79
C ALA A 47 -4.08 13.60 -40.56
N ASP A 48 -3.84 12.43 -41.12
CA ASP A 48 -4.74 11.28 -41.01
C ASP A 48 -4.46 10.45 -39.76
N THR A 49 -3.22 10.52 -39.26
CA THR A 49 -2.78 9.78 -38.07
C THR A 49 -2.22 10.72 -37.00
N TYR A 50 -2.25 10.27 -35.74
CA TYR A 50 -1.65 11.01 -34.63
C TYR A 50 -0.13 11.15 -34.76
N GLU A 51 0.55 10.11 -35.26
CA GLU A 51 2.00 10.12 -35.46
C GLU A 51 2.40 11.16 -36.51
N GLU A 52 1.68 11.21 -37.64
CA GLU A 52 1.87 12.23 -38.66
C GLU A 52 1.57 13.63 -38.12
N LEU A 53 0.50 13.79 -37.35
CA LEU A 53 0.14 15.06 -36.71
C LEU A 53 1.28 15.58 -35.84
N LEU A 54 1.89 14.71 -35.03
CA LEU A 54 3.02 15.04 -34.16
C LEU A 54 4.27 15.42 -34.97
N LEU A 55 4.62 14.64 -36.00
CA LEU A 55 5.75 14.91 -36.87
C LEU A 55 5.60 16.28 -37.57
N LYS A 56 4.41 16.58 -38.08
CA LYS A 56 4.11 17.86 -38.74
C LYS A 56 4.09 19.01 -37.74
N GLU A 57 3.55 18.82 -36.53
CA GLU A 57 3.60 19.84 -35.48
C GLU A 57 5.05 20.19 -35.14
N THR A 58 5.91 19.20 -34.89
CA THR A 58 7.34 19.42 -34.64
C THR A 58 8.05 20.10 -35.82
N HIS A 59 7.73 19.70 -37.06
CA HIS A 59 8.27 20.33 -38.26
C HIS A 59 7.91 21.83 -38.35
N TYR A 60 6.64 22.18 -38.22
CA TYR A 60 6.20 23.59 -38.31
C TYR A 60 6.66 24.43 -37.11
N ILE A 61 6.73 23.85 -35.90
CA ILE A 61 7.32 24.52 -34.75
C ILE A 61 8.80 24.82 -35.05
N THR A 62 9.57 23.86 -35.54
CA THR A 62 10.98 24.05 -35.88
C THR A 62 11.16 25.17 -36.90
N MET A 63 10.40 25.13 -38.01
CA MET A 63 10.41 26.21 -39.01
C MET A 63 10.05 27.57 -38.41
N LEU A 64 9.10 27.61 -37.47
CA LEU A 64 8.72 28.83 -36.79
C LEU A 64 9.87 29.38 -35.94
N PHE A 65 10.53 28.52 -35.17
CA PHE A 65 11.70 28.91 -34.38
C PHE A 65 12.86 29.39 -35.25
N ASP A 66 13.09 28.77 -36.40
CA ASP A 66 14.15 29.21 -37.31
C ASP A 66 13.84 30.57 -37.95
N LYS A 67 12.55 30.88 -38.14
CA LYS A 67 12.11 32.16 -38.71
C LYS A 67 12.04 33.31 -37.71
N ILE A 68 11.48 33.09 -36.52
CA ILE A 68 11.20 34.16 -35.54
C ILE A 68 11.85 33.93 -34.17
N GLY A 69 12.54 32.81 -33.97
CA GLY A 69 13.27 32.50 -32.75
C GLY A 69 12.41 32.60 -31.49
N ALA A 70 12.97 33.28 -30.48
CA ALA A 70 12.34 33.50 -29.18
C ALA A 70 11.04 34.34 -29.22
N GLN A 71 10.66 34.89 -30.38
CA GLN A 71 9.40 35.59 -30.54
C GLN A 71 8.20 34.64 -30.72
N ALA A 72 8.44 33.33 -30.92
CA ALA A 72 7.38 32.34 -30.96
C ALA A 72 6.71 32.18 -29.58
N TYR A 73 5.39 31.94 -29.57
CA TYR A 73 4.68 31.64 -28.33
C TYR A 73 4.89 30.19 -27.86
N ASN A 74 5.41 29.31 -28.72
CA ASN A 74 5.77 27.94 -28.37
C ASN A 74 6.90 27.92 -27.32
N ILE A 75 6.81 27.03 -26.33
CA ILE A 75 7.79 26.93 -25.24
C ILE A 75 9.03 26.14 -25.68
N ALA A 76 8.85 25.14 -26.53
CA ALA A 76 9.89 24.25 -27.00
C ALA A 76 9.81 24.07 -28.52
N ARG A 77 10.94 23.65 -29.11
CA ARG A 77 11.06 23.32 -30.55
C ARG A 77 10.36 22.01 -30.95
N ASP A 78 9.95 21.21 -29.97
CA ASP A 78 9.31 19.91 -30.17
C ASP A 78 7.87 19.91 -29.63
N ALA A 79 6.99 19.19 -30.31
CA ALA A 79 5.59 19.04 -29.96
C ALA A 79 5.38 18.10 -28.75
N VAL A 80 6.33 17.21 -28.47
CA VAL A 80 6.25 16.31 -27.33
C VAL A 80 6.42 17.10 -26.03
N ALA A 81 5.48 16.92 -25.09
CA ALA A 81 5.56 17.54 -23.76
C ALA A 81 6.94 17.31 -23.15
N ALA A 82 7.63 18.40 -22.80
CA ALA A 82 9.03 18.38 -22.36
C ALA A 82 9.34 17.43 -21.18
N MET A 83 8.33 16.91 -20.48
CA MET A 83 8.50 16.02 -19.34
C MET A 83 8.01 14.58 -19.56
N ARG A 84 7.37 14.26 -20.70
CA ARG A 84 6.82 12.91 -20.93
C ARG A 84 7.95 11.92 -21.18
N GLY A 85 8.05 10.90 -20.32
CA GLY A 85 9.06 9.84 -20.43
C GLY A 85 10.45 10.18 -19.87
N ARG A 86 10.70 11.43 -19.46
CA ARG A 86 11.95 11.81 -18.80
C ARG A 86 11.93 11.35 -17.34
N LYS A 87 12.98 10.65 -16.92
CA LYS A 87 13.22 10.24 -15.52
C LYS A 87 14.29 11.15 -14.92
N HIS A 88 14.16 11.49 -13.64
CA HIS A 88 15.25 12.15 -12.91
C HIS A 88 16.49 11.25 -12.86
N SER A 89 17.68 11.85 -12.96
CA SER A 89 18.94 11.15 -12.72
C SER A 89 18.99 10.63 -11.28
N GLU A 90 19.80 9.59 -11.02
CA GLU A 90 20.01 9.09 -9.66
C GLU A 90 20.56 10.17 -8.73
N SER A 91 21.44 11.04 -9.22
CA SER A 91 21.94 12.20 -8.47
C SER A 91 20.82 13.18 -8.07
N THR A 92 19.86 13.44 -8.96
CA THR A 92 18.72 14.32 -8.66
C THR A 92 17.77 13.66 -7.65
N LYS A 93 17.54 12.36 -7.77
CA LYS A 93 16.72 11.61 -6.79
C LYS A 93 17.35 11.65 -5.40
N LEU A 94 18.67 11.44 -5.33
CA LEU A 94 19.41 11.52 -4.07
C LEU A 94 19.32 12.91 -3.45
N LEU A 95 19.53 13.97 -4.25
CA LEU A 95 19.38 15.35 -3.80
C LEU A 95 17.97 15.62 -3.25
N TYR A 96 16.93 15.18 -3.94
CA TYR A 96 15.55 15.31 -3.45
C TYR A 96 15.29 14.52 -2.18
N SER A 97 15.90 13.34 -2.02
CA SER A 97 15.84 12.59 -0.78
C SER A 97 16.50 13.37 0.35
N GLN A 98 17.73 13.83 0.17
CA GLN A 98 18.51 14.55 1.19
C GLN A 98 17.83 15.85 1.62
N THR A 99 17.30 16.62 0.66
CA THR A 99 16.63 17.91 0.92
C THR A 99 15.25 17.77 1.56
N ARG A 100 14.66 16.57 1.61
CA ARG A 100 13.30 16.33 2.14
C ARG A 100 13.27 15.33 3.30
N MET A 101 14.43 14.97 3.83
CA MET A 101 14.57 14.11 4.99
C MET A 101 14.90 14.93 6.24
N GLY A 102 14.60 14.35 7.40
CA GLY A 102 14.86 15.01 8.68
C GLY A 102 14.11 16.33 8.80
N GLU A 103 14.73 17.31 9.44
CA GLU A 103 14.17 18.63 9.74
C GLU A 103 13.73 19.43 8.52
N ASN A 104 14.27 19.15 7.33
CA ASN A 104 13.85 19.81 6.10
C ASN A 104 12.47 19.38 5.62
N ASN A 105 11.96 18.25 6.13
CA ASN A 105 10.58 17.84 5.88
C ASN A 105 9.65 18.70 6.74
N SER A 106 8.69 19.38 6.12
CA SER A 106 7.68 20.19 6.84
C SER A 106 6.86 19.38 7.85
N MET A 107 6.82 18.06 7.70
CA MET A 107 6.15 17.14 8.62
C MET A 107 7.10 16.50 9.64
N PHE A 108 8.38 16.87 9.67
CA PHE A 108 9.33 16.36 10.66
C PHE A 108 8.96 16.82 12.05
N GLY A 109 8.88 15.89 13.00
CA GLY A 109 8.46 16.16 14.37
C GLY A 109 6.97 16.52 14.54
N VAL A 110 6.20 16.66 13.45
CA VAL A 110 4.77 16.94 13.51
C VAL A 110 4.00 15.66 13.81
N SER A 111 3.56 15.51 15.06
CA SER A 111 2.67 14.40 15.46
C SER A 111 1.21 14.73 15.16
N MET A 112 0.64 14.04 14.18
CA MET A 112 -0.80 14.06 13.87
C MET A 112 -1.57 13.01 14.69
N SER A 113 -1.22 12.87 15.96
CA SER A 113 -1.88 11.97 16.92
C SER A 113 -2.71 12.77 17.93
N GLY A 114 -3.64 12.08 18.61
CA GLY A 114 -4.51 12.74 19.59
C GLY A 114 -5.32 13.87 18.95
N ALA A 115 -5.60 14.93 19.73
CA ALA A 115 -6.40 16.08 19.31
C ALA A 115 -5.87 16.84 18.08
N LYS A 116 -4.59 16.67 17.71
CA LYS A 116 -4.01 17.27 16.51
C LYS A 116 -4.46 16.57 15.22
N ASN A 117 -4.99 15.35 15.32
CA ASN A 117 -5.57 14.66 14.17
C ASN A 117 -6.95 15.27 13.85
N GLY A 118 -7.18 15.68 12.60
CA GLY A 118 -8.46 16.24 12.16
C GLY A 118 -9.66 15.27 12.28
N MET A 119 -9.38 13.98 12.45
CA MET A 119 -10.35 12.92 12.71
C MET A 119 -10.39 12.47 14.17
N TYR A 120 -9.68 13.13 15.08
CA TYR A 120 -9.71 12.79 16.50
C TYR A 120 -11.12 12.95 17.08
N GLY A 121 -11.55 11.96 17.85
CA GLY A 121 -12.89 11.91 18.45
C GLY A 121 -14.05 11.72 17.46
N LYS A 122 -13.77 11.60 16.16
CA LYS A 122 -14.81 11.36 15.13
C LYS A 122 -14.94 9.87 14.85
N ASN A 123 -16.17 9.40 14.75
CA ASN A 123 -16.48 8.01 14.39
C ASN A 123 -16.96 7.92 12.94
N HIS A 124 -16.51 6.89 12.22
CA HIS A 124 -17.05 6.56 10.92
C HIS A 124 -18.46 5.97 11.04
N THR A 125 -19.32 6.26 10.07
CA THR A 125 -20.62 5.58 9.94
C THR A 125 -20.44 4.10 9.63
N GLU A 126 -21.42 3.27 9.98
CA GLU A 126 -21.37 1.82 9.69
C GLU A 126 -21.22 1.52 8.20
N LYS A 127 -21.89 2.31 7.33
CA LYS A 127 -21.71 2.20 5.88
C LYS A 127 -20.26 2.45 5.47
N THR A 128 -19.62 3.48 6.03
CA THR A 128 -18.21 3.78 5.75
C THR A 128 -17.27 2.68 6.26
N LYS A 129 -17.51 2.16 7.47
CA LYS A 129 -16.73 1.04 8.03
C LYS A 129 -16.83 -0.20 7.14
N LYS A 130 -18.01 -0.51 6.62
CA LYS A 130 -18.24 -1.64 5.70
C LYS A 130 -17.43 -1.48 4.41
N ILE A 131 -17.49 -0.32 3.76
CA ILE A 131 -16.74 -0.03 2.53
C ILE A 131 -15.22 -0.17 2.77
N ILE A 132 -14.71 0.34 3.89
CA ILE A 132 -13.30 0.22 4.25
C ILE A 132 -12.94 -1.26 4.44
N SER A 133 -13.77 -2.02 5.17
CA SER A 133 -13.56 -3.45 5.41
C SER A 133 -13.48 -4.25 4.12
N GLU A 134 -14.45 -4.05 3.21
CA GLU A 134 -14.51 -4.71 1.90
C GLU A 134 -13.27 -4.41 1.06
N LYS A 135 -12.81 -3.15 1.03
CA LYS A 135 -11.61 -2.79 0.29
C LYS A 135 -10.34 -3.39 0.90
N LEU A 136 -10.25 -3.46 2.23
CA LEU A 136 -9.11 -4.06 2.91
C LEU A 136 -9.09 -5.59 2.76
N SER A 137 -10.24 -6.25 2.61
CA SER A 137 -10.27 -7.70 2.37
C SER A 137 -9.64 -8.12 1.04
N LEU A 138 -9.61 -7.23 0.04
CA LEU A 138 -8.99 -7.49 -1.25
C LEU A 138 -7.45 -7.52 -1.20
N ASN A 139 -6.84 -6.98 -0.13
CA ASN A 139 -5.39 -6.93 0.05
C ASN A 139 -4.96 -7.88 1.18
N ARG A 140 -5.32 -9.16 1.07
CA ARG A 140 -5.00 -10.21 2.07
C ARG A 140 -4.38 -11.41 1.39
N GLY A 141 -3.74 -12.27 2.18
CA GLY A 141 -3.09 -13.47 1.64
C GLY A 141 -2.07 -13.10 0.58
N GLU A 142 -2.18 -13.74 -0.59
CA GLU A 142 -1.24 -13.58 -1.71
C GLU A 142 -1.30 -12.19 -2.36
N ASP A 143 -2.46 -11.55 -2.34
CA ASP A 143 -2.68 -10.22 -2.91
C ASP A 143 -2.04 -9.11 -2.06
N HIS A 144 -1.68 -9.41 -0.82
CA HIS A 144 -1.02 -8.42 0.03
C HIS A 144 0.39 -8.14 -0.51
N GLY A 145 0.73 -6.87 -0.73
CA GLY A 145 2.01 -6.47 -1.33
C GLY A 145 3.28 -6.87 -0.55
N ASN A 146 3.14 -7.38 0.67
CA ASN A 146 4.24 -7.98 1.45
C ASN A 146 4.14 -9.52 1.59
N TYR A 147 3.24 -10.19 0.88
CA TYR A 147 3.16 -11.64 0.85
C TYR A 147 4.46 -12.24 0.30
N GLY A 148 4.92 -13.32 0.93
CA GLY A 148 6.19 -13.99 0.60
C GLY A 148 7.47 -13.16 0.86
N LYS A 149 7.38 -11.89 1.26
CA LYS A 149 8.55 -11.05 1.50
C LYS A 149 9.12 -11.25 2.90
N VAL A 150 10.38 -11.61 2.98
CA VAL A 150 11.13 -11.71 4.24
C VAL A 150 11.73 -10.35 4.60
N ARG A 151 11.55 -9.92 5.85
CA ARG A 151 12.15 -8.66 6.35
C ARG A 151 13.65 -8.84 6.59
N SER A 152 14.44 -7.80 6.33
CA SER A 152 15.88 -7.82 6.64
C SER A 152 16.13 -7.90 8.14
N LYS A 153 17.26 -8.53 8.55
CA LYS A 153 17.70 -8.61 9.95
C LYS A 153 17.76 -7.23 10.61
N TYR A 154 18.27 -6.23 9.90
CA TYR A 154 18.30 -4.83 10.37
C TYR A 154 16.89 -4.32 10.73
N THR A 155 15.90 -4.54 9.86
CA THR A 155 14.52 -4.10 10.09
C THR A 155 13.90 -4.81 11.28
N ILE A 156 14.13 -6.12 11.41
CA ILE A 156 13.67 -6.92 12.55
C ILE A 156 14.24 -6.36 13.85
N ASN A 157 15.55 -6.10 13.90
CA ASN A 157 16.23 -5.54 15.08
C ASN A 157 15.71 -4.14 15.43
N LYS A 158 15.53 -3.26 14.44
CA LYS A 158 14.98 -1.91 14.66
C LYS A 158 13.60 -1.94 15.29
N ILE A 159 12.73 -2.84 14.84
CA ILE A 159 11.39 -3.03 15.40
C ILE A 159 11.50 -3.59 16.83
N SER A 160 12.35 -4.59 17.05
CA SER A 160 12.59 -5.21 18.36
C SER A 160 13.02 -4.16 19.40
N SER A 161 14.06 -3.38 19.11
CA SER A 161 14.54 -2.32 20.00
C SER A 161 13.47 -1.28 20.32
N SER A 162 12.61 -0.94 19.34
CA SER A 162 11.53 0.04 19.52
C SER A 162 10.35 -0.47 20.37
N LYS A 163 10.21 -1.80 20.49
CA LYS A 163 9.16 -2.46 21.28
C LYS A 163 9.63 -2.89 22.66
N LYS A 164 10.94 -3.02 22.89
CA LYS A 164 11.51 -3.43 24.18
C LYS A 164 10.97 -2.54 25.31
N GLY A 165 10.43 -3.16 26.35
CA GLY A 165 9.89 -2.49 27.54
C GLY A 165 8.50 -1.84 27.39
N LYS A 166 7.85 -1.93 26.21
CA LYS A 166 6.48 -1.45 26.05
C LYS A 166 5.49 -2.52 26.49
N ILE A 167 4.59 -2.16 27.40
CA ILE A 167 3.47 -3.01 27.81
C ILE A 167 2.49 -3.08 26.63
N THR A 168 2.26 -4.27 26.10
CA THR A 168 1.17 -4.52 25.17
C THR A 168 -0.13 -4.63 25.96
N PRO A 169 -1.19 -3.87 25.63
CA PRO A 169 -2.50 -4.08 26.24
C PRO A 169 -2.91 -5.54 26.04
N GLN A 170 -3.10 -6.26 27.14
CA GLN A 170 -3.58 -7.64 27.09
C GLN A 170 -5.03 -7.62 26.58
N SER A 171 -5.37 -8.57 25.71
CA SER A 171 -6.78 -8.85 25.42
C SER A 171 -7.47 -9.20 26.74
N PRO A 172 -8.74 -8.82 26.98
CA PRO A 172 -9.51 -9.32 28.11
C PRO A 172 -9.52 -10.87 28.21
N ASP A 173 -9.25 -11.53 27.07
CA ASP A 173 -9.23 -12.99 26.92
C ASP A 173 -7.87 -13.62 27.22
N ASP A 174 -6.81 -12.81 27.42
CA ASP A 174 -5.44 -13.30 27.68
C ASP A 174 -5.21 -13.48 29.20
N THR A 175 -5.88 -14.45 29.82
CA THR A 175 -5.67 -14.82 31.23
C THR A 175 -4.33 -15.51 31.53
N PHE A 176 -3.36 -15.48 30.61
CA PHE A 176 -2.05 -16.11 30.79
C PHE A 176 -0.95 -15.06 30.68
N ASN A 177 -0.46 -14.61 31.83
CA ASN A 177 0.71 -13.75 31.94
C ASN A 177 1.95 -14.46 31.39
N VAL A 178 2.26 -14.26 30.10
CA VAL A 178 3.57 -14.63 29.56
C VAL A 178 4.55 -13.51 29.90
N ILE A 179 5.07 -13.54 31.12
CA ILE A 179 6.28 -12.78 31.46
C ILE A 179 7.42 -13.42 30.65
N HIS A 180 8.05 -12.67 29.75
CA HIS A 180 9.26 -13.11 29.05
C HIS A 180 10.45 -13.13 30.03
N SER A 181 10.55 -14.17 30.85
CA SER A 181 11.78 -14.57 31.55
C SER A 181 12.50 -15.67 30.78
N GLU A 182 13.83 -15.75 30.94
CA GLU A 182 14.69 -16.76 30.28
C GLU A 182 14.37 -18.22 30.66
N LYS A 183 13.58 -18.42 31.72
CA LYS A 183 13.01 -19.72 32.10
C LYS A 183 11.51 -19.71 31.82
N ARG A 184 11.05 -20.65 30.99
CA ARG A 184 9.63 -20.84 30.63
C ARG A 184 9.05 -21.98 31.47
N MET A 185 7.94 -21.72 32.15
CA MET A 185 7.19 -22.73 32.89
C MET A 185 5.73 -22.61 32.45
N PHE A 186 5.15 -23.69 31.92
CA PHE A 186 3.73 -23.77 31.54
C PHE A 186 2.96 -24.49 32.64
N TYR A 187 1.86 -23.91 33.10
CA TYR A 187 0.83 -24.65 33.84
C TYR A 187 -0.54 -24.26 33.29
N ILE A 188 -1.43 -25.25 33.15
CA ILE A 188 -2.84 -25.05 32.81
C ILE A 188 -3.60 -25.02 34.12
N ASP A 189 -4.11 -23.86 34.51
CA ASP A 189 -4.99 -23.74 35.67
C ASP A 189 -6.29 -23.08 35.24
N CYS A 190 -7.14 -23.91 34.65
CA CYS A 190 -8.54 -23.56 34.52
C CYS A 190 -9.36 -24.84 34.53
N PRO A 191 -9.78 -25.33 35.71
CA PRO A 191 -10.67 -26.48 35.84
C PRO A 191 -11.91 -26.36 34.94
N SER A 192 -12.45 -25.15 34.75
CA SER A 192 -13.62 -24.91 33.90
C SER A 192 -13.39 -25.17 32.41
N TYR A 193 -12.17 -24.93 31.89
CA TYR A 193 -11.85 -25.21 30.48
C TYR A 193 -11.78 -26.72 30.23
N ILE A 194 -11.17 -27.47 31.15
CA ILE A 194 -11.13 -28.93 31.10
C ILE A 194 -12.54 -29.53 31.25
N GLN A 195 -13.35 -29.00 32.17
CA GLN A 195 -14.73 -29.46 32.36
C GLN A 195 -15.61 -29.22 31.13
N ASN A 196 -15.39 -28.14 30.38
CA ASN A 196 -16.10 -27.87 29.12
C ASN A 196 -15.71 -28.84 28.00
N ILE A 197 -14.43 -29.21 27.90
CA ILE A 197 -13.96 -30.22 26.94
C ILE A 197 -14.57 -31.59 27.28
N ILE A 198 -14.57 -31.97 28.56
CA ILE A 198 -15.16 -33.23 29.05
C ILE A 198 -16.67 -33.27 28.77
N SER A 199 -17.38 -32.18 29.04
CA SER A 199 -18.83 -32.08 28.82
C SER A 199 -19.18 -32.18 27.33
N SER A 200 -18.38 -31.55 26.46
CA SER A 200 -18.56 -31.61 25.00
C SER A 200 -18.28 -33.01 24.42
N TYR A 201 -17.32 -33.73 25.00
CA TYR A 201 -17.02 -35.12 24.64
C TYR A 201 -18.15 -36.07 25.09
N ARG A 202 -18.62 -35.94 26.33
CA ARG A 202 -19.75 -36.73 26.87
C ARG A 202 -21.07 -36.50 26.12
N ALA A 203 -21.27 -35.30 25.58
CA ALA A 203 -22.45 -34.94 24.79
C ALA A 203 -22.39 -35.41 23.32
N GLY A 204 -21.32 -36.09 22.87
CA GLY A 204 -21.21 -36.63 21.52
C GLY A 204 -21.05 -35.57 20.40
N VAL A 205 -20.80 -34.31 20.74
CA VAL A 205 -20.70 -33.18 19.78
C VAL A 205 -19.31 -33.11 19.11
N TRP A 206 -18.53 -34.19 19.21
CA TRP A 206 -17.09 -34.25 18.91
C TRP A 206 -16.76 -34.40 17.42
N GLN A 207 -17.47 -33.68 16.55
CA GLN A 207 -17.18 -33.66 15.10
C GLN A 207 -16.74 -32.28 14.56
N LYS A 208 -16.63 -31.24 15.39
CA LYS A 208 -16.29 -29.88 14.90
C LYS A 208 -15.03 -29.23 15.47
N GLN A 209 -14.12 -29.97 16.11
CA GLN A 209 -12.89 -29.37 16.65
C GLN A 209 -11.61 -30.15 16.32
N LYS A 210 -11.34 -30.39 15.03
CA LYS A 210 -10.00 -30.80 14.55
C LYS A 210 -8.87 -29.83 14.97
N THR A 211 -9.21 -28.58 15.26
CA THR A 211 -8.31 -27.52 15.75
C THR A 211 -7.79 -27.77 17.17
N VAL A 212 -8.51 -28.48 18.03
CA VAL A 212 -8.10 -28.71 19.44
C VAL A 212 -7.03 -29.79 19.54
N ILE A 213 -7.18 -30.89 18.78
CA ILE A 213 -6.16 -31.95 18.70
C ILE A 213 -4.86 -31.43 18.07
N SER A 214 -4.98 -30.57 17.05
CA SER A 214 -3.82 -29.90 16.44
C SER A 214 -3.03 -29.06 17.44
N ASN A 215 -3.69 -28.42 18.42
CA ASN A 215 -3.02 -27.63 19.44
C ASN A 215 -2.35 -28.52 20.51
N ILE A 216 -2.93 -29.67 20.85
CA ILE A 216 -2.33 -30.63 21.78
C ILE A 216 -1.08 -31.27 21.16
N ASN A 217 -1.14 -31.70 19.90
CA ASN A 217 0.01 -32.31 19.20
C ASN A 217 1.18 -31.33 19.06
N ARG A 218 0.89 -30.03 18.85
CA ARG A 218 1.92 -28.98 18.75
C ARG A 218 2.61 -28.68 20.08
N VAL A 219 1.97 -29.00 21.21
CA VAL A 219 2.56 -28.91 22.55
C VAL A 219 3.48 -30.11 22.81
N CYS A 220 3.15 -31.29 22.30
CA CYS A 220 3.95 -32.50 22.46
C CYS A 220 5.24 -32.52 21.61
N GLU A 221 5.26 -31.88 20.43
CA GLU A 221 6.46 -31.84 19.58
C GLU A 221 7.65 -31.07 20.18
N TYR A 222 7.45 -30.31 21.27
CA TYR A 222 8.48 -29.44 21.85
C TYR A 222 9.05 -29.91 23.19
N PHE A 223 8.50 -30.95 23.83
CA PHE A 223 8.95 -31.40 25.15
C PHE A 223 8.81 -32.92 25.32
N ASP A 224 9.76 -33.50 26.04
CA ASP A 224 9.81 -34.90 26.46
C ASP A 224 8.59 -35.22 27.34
N CYS A 225 7.51 -35.67 26.70
CA CYS A 225 6.13 -35.64 27.21
C CYS A 225 5.69 -36.97 27.85
N HIS A 226 6.60 -37.80 28.37
CA HIS A 226 6.21 -39.10 28.92
C HIS A 226 5.37 -38.97 30.21
N GLN A 227 5.76 -38.12 31.15
CA GLN A 227 5.04 -37.99 32.44
C GLN A 227 3.66 -37.32 32.33
N PHE A 228 3.48 -36.36 31.42
CA PHE A 228 2.21 -35.65 31.27
C PHE A 228 1.17 -36.51 30.53
N TYR A 229 1.61 -37.32 29.56
CA TYR A 229 0.75 -38.21 28.80
C TYR A 229 0.26 -39.40 29.64
N ASP A 230 1.14 -39.98 30.48
CA ASP A 230 0.78 -41.09 31.38
C ASP A 230 -0.26 -40.67 32.43
N THR A 231 -0.13 -39.46 32.98
CA THR A 231 -1.08 -38.92 33.97
C THR A 231 -2.46 -38.66 33.35
N LEU A 232 -2.52 -38.18 32.10
CA LEU A 232 -3.78 -37.97 31.37
C LEU A 232 -4.46 -39.29 30.97
N LEU A 233 -3.68 -40.32 30.61
CA LEU A 233 -4.18 -41.65 30.27
C LEU A 233 -4.70 -42.41 31.49
N GLU A 234 -4.02 -42.33 32.63
CA GLU A 234 -4.45 -43.00 33.88
C GLU A 234 -5.74 -42.40 34.46
N MET A 235 -5.96 -41.10 34.29
CA MET A 235 -7.15 -40.45 34.84
C MET A 235 -8.41 -40.64 33.98
N TYR A 236 -8.32 -40.89 32.65
CA TYR A 236 -9.47 -40.64 31.76
C TYR A 236 -9.73 -41.60 30.58
N ALA A 237 -9.14 -42.81 30.49
CA ALA A 237 -9.57 -43.76 29.45
C ALA A 237 -9.62 -45.24 29.91
N PRO A 238 -10.78 -45.92 29.82
CA PRO A 238 -10.86 -47.38 29.99
C PRO A 238 -10.35 -48.17 28.76
N ASN A 239 -9.71 -47.54 27.77
CA ASN A 239 -9.24 -48.23 26.56
C ASN A 239 -7.84 -47.73 26.13
N LYS A 240 -6.83 -48.24 26.84
CA LYS A 240 -5.41 -47.88 26.71
C LYS A 240 -4.80 -48.29 25.34
N ASP A 241 -5.40 -49.28 24.67
CA ASP A 241 -4.86 -49.88 23.44
C ASP A 241 -5.18 -49.09 22.16
N TYR A 242 -6.20 -48.22 22.17
CA TYR A 242 -6.53 -47.38 21.01
C TYR A 242 -5.48 -46.28 20.78
N TYR A 243 -4.99 -45.67 21.86
CA TYR A 243 -4.03 -44.56 21.80
C TYR A 243 -2.59 -45.00 21.50
N LYS A 244 -2.19 -46.21 21.92
CA LYS A 244 -0.88 -46.78 21.55
C LYS A 244 -0.72 -46.99 20.04
N ASN A 245 -1.81 -47.25 19.32
CA ASN A 245 -1.77 -47.56 17.89
C ASN A 245 -1.97 -46.33 16.98
N THR A 246 -2.47 -45.20 17.50
CA THR A 246 -2.72 -43.98 16.70
C THR A 246 -1.57 -42.98 16.74
N VAL A 247 -0.70 -43.05 17.75
CA VAL A 247 0.47 -42.20 17.89
C VAL A 247 1.68 -43.10 17.73
N GLY A 248 2.32 -43.07 16.56
CA GLY A 248 3.48 -43.92 16.23
C GLY A 248 4.76 -43.61 17.02
N CYS A 249 4.64 -43.33 18.33
CA CYS A 249 5.77 -43.29 19.25
C CYS A 249 6.11 -44.72 19.64
N GLN A 250 7.09 -45.31 18.93
CA GLN A 250 7.82 -46.45 19.46
C GLN A 250 8.62 -45.97 20.68
N THR A 251 8.60 -46.79 21.72
CA THR A 251 9.30 -46.64 23.01
C THR A 251 10.78 -46.34 22.88
#